data_AF-A0A9D6FSI7-F1
#
_entry.id   AF-A0A9D6FSI7-F1
#
_cell.length_a   1.000
_cell.length_b   1.000
_cell.length_c   1.000
_cell.angle_alpha   90.00
_cell.angle_beta   90.00
_cell.angle_gamma   90.00
#
_symmetry.space_group_name_H-M   'P 1'
#
loop_
_entity.id
_entity.type
_entity.pdbx_description
1 polymer ?
#
loop_
_entity_poly.entity_id
_entity_poly.type
_entity_poly.pdbx_seq_one_letter_code
_entity_poly.pdbx_strand_id
1 'polypeptide(L)'
;MRSGDREMGRWGEWRTLPPSPHPPISPYPRAGFTLLEILVVIVIIGILASLALVGVTYAIKTSKISNTQAMLSTMQGALDNYHTRWRDYPPSTLADYKVKVPNNTNNGVESLVASLSSKQKGGILYQPPTQEMYANADGDDLPKNPTESYLAESGAYALLEYTDFFGNPLVYLHHNDYARAPAPLTTYLGAAGGQEQSFKPLKGAGSSWAMPDKYQLVSPGPDGILGTEDDLRQF
;
A
#
# COMPACT_ATOMS: atom_id res chain seq x y z
N MET A 1 -17.68 75.70 84.85
CA MET A 1 -18.72 75.80 83.82
C MET A 1 -18.66 74.56 82.94
N ARG A 2 -19.78 73.80 82.90
CA ARG A 2 -20.35 72.96 81.81
C ARG A 2 -19.41 72.10 80.95
N SER A 3 -19.77 70.92 80.45
CA SER A 3 -21.00 70.10 80.44
C SER A 3 -20.72 68.98 79.45
N GLY A 4 -21.27 67.79 79.70
CA GLY A 4 -21.72 66.91 78.63
C GLY A 4 -20.90 65.64 78.44
N ASP A 5 -21.13 64.67 79.33
CA ASP A 5 -20.97 63.25 79.03
C ASP A 5 -21.83 62.91 77.81
N ARG A 6 -21.18 62.48 76.72
CA ARG A 6 -21.83 62.07 75.48
C ARG A 6 -21.79 60.56 75.36
N GLU A 7 -23.00 60.03 75.22
CA GLU A 7 -23.36 58.62 75.14
C GLU A 7 -22.59 57.86 74.06
N MET A 8 -22.03 56.71 74.43
CA MET A 8 -21.50 55.71 73.49
C MET A 8 -22.68 55.03 72.76
N GLY A 9 -23.03 55.58 71.60
CA GLY A 9 -23.97 54.99 70.67
C GLY A 9 -23.41 53.71 70.03
N ARG A 10 -24.09 52.59 70.33
CA ARG A 10 -23.85 51.24 69.83
C ARG A 10 -24.25 51.14 68.34
N TRP A 11 -23.35 51.50 67.43
CA TRP A 11 -23.56 51.36 65.99
C TRP A 11 -22.99 50.02 65.51
N GLY A 12 -23.83 49.16 64.92
CA GLY A 12 -23.34 48.04 64.12
C GLY A 12 -24.14 46.73 64.16
N GLU A 13 -25.35 46.69 64.73
CA GLU A 13 -26.20 45.50 64.64
C GLU A 13 -26.93 45.47 63.28
N TRP A 14 -26.27 44.97 62.23
CA TRP A 14 -26.95 44.61 60.98
C TRP A 14 -27.89 43.44 61.29
N ARG A 15 -29.16 43.74 61.56
CA ARG A 15 -30.21 42.72 61.64
C ARG A 15 -30.30 42.05 60.27
N THR A 16 -29.85 40.81 60.18
CA THR A 16 -30.05 39.98 58.99
C THR A 16 -31.55 39.83 58.76
N LEU A 17 -32.06 40.36 57.64
CA LEU A 17 -33.42 40.06 57.23
C LEU A 17 -33.57 38.54 57.05
N PRO A 18 -34.71 37.95 57.44
CA PRO A 18 -34.95 36.54 57.17
C PRO A 18 -34.86 36.30 55.66
N PRO A 19 -34.32 35.15 55.21
CA PRO A 19 -34.27 34.82 53.81
C PRO A 19 -35.69 34.87 53.22
N SER A 20 -35.88 35.63 52.15
CA SER A 20 -37.12 35.62 51.39
C SER A 20 -37.40 34.19 50.90
N PRO A 21 -38.62 33.66 51.06
CA PRO A 21 -38.95 32.33 50.55
C PRO A 21 -38.79 32.32 49.03
N HIS A 22 -37.75 31.63 48.55
CA HIS A 22 -37.60 31.38 47.13
C HIS A 22 -38.74 30.46 46.68
N PRO A 23 -39.50 30.81 45.62
CA PRO A 23 -40.48 29.89 45.08
C PRO A 23 -39.79 28.58 44.70
N PRO A 24 -40.38 27.41 44.96
CA PRO A 24 -39.80 26.14 44.58
C PRO A 24 -39.60 26.14 43.06
N ILE A 25 -38.35 25.96 42.62
CA ILE A 25 -38.06 25.74 41.21
C ILE A 25 -38.78 24.45 40.84
N SER A 26 -39.85 24.54 40.06
CA SER A 26 -40.55 23.37 39.54
C SER A 26 -39.53 22.52 38.79
N PRO A 27 -39.26 21.27 39.20
CA PRO A 27 -38.40 20.40 38.42
C PRO A 27 -39.10 20.14 37.10
N TYR A 28 -38.55 20.67 36.00
CA TYR A 28 -38.98 20.27 34.67
C TYR A 28 -38.85 18.74 34.60
N PRO A 29 -39.91 18.02 34.16
CA PRO A 29 -39.82 16.57 34.03
C PRO A 29 -38.67 16.25 33.09
N ARG A 30 -37.72 15.43 33.56
CA ARG A 30 -36.64 14.93 32.71
C ARG A 30 -37.29 14.03 31.67
N ALA A 31 -37.28 14.46 30.41
CA ALA A 31 -37.66 13.61 29.31
C ALA A 31 -36.69 12.42 29.25
N GLY A 32 -37.20 11.21 29.48
CA GLY A 32 -36.45 9.98 29.28
C GLY A 32 -36.45 9.61 27.80
N PHE A 33 -35.34 9.09 27.30
CA PHE A 33 -35.27 8.52 25.95
C PHE A 33 -36.22 7.33 25.84
N THR A 34 -37.02 7.31 24.78
CA THR A 34 -37.87 6.16 24.46
C THR A 34 -37.03 5.06 23.80
N LEU A 35 -37.43 3.81 23.98
CA LEU A 35 -36.85 2.68 23.25
C LEU A 35 -36.97 2.88 21.72
N LEU A 36 -38.04 3.54 21.29
CA LEU A 36 -38.28 3.84 19.87
C LEU A 36 -37.28 4.87 19.32
N GLU A 37 -36.94 5.90 20.08
CA GLU A 37 -35.92 6.89 19.69
C GLU A 37 -34.53 6.25 19.54
N ILE A 38 -34.16 5.32 20.42
CA ILE A 38 -32.89 4.61 20.26
C ILE A 38 -32.96 3.61 19.12
N LEU A 39 -34.09 2.92 18.93
CA LEU A 39 -34.30 1.98 17.83
C LEU A 39 -34.18 2.66 16.45
N VAL A 40 -34.82 3.81 16.25
CA VAL A 40 -34.75 4.52 14.97
C VAL A 40 -33.34 5.03 14.70
N VAL A 41 -32.62 5.49 15.73
CA VAL A 41 -31.24 5.98 15.59
C VAL A 41 -30.29 4.88 15.16
N ILE A 42 -30.34 3.69 15.80
CA ILE A 42 -29.45 2.59 15.39
C ILE A 42 -29.79 2.07 14.00
N VAL A 43 -31.06 2.11 13.58
CA VAL A 43 -31.47 1.75 12.22
C VAL A 43 -30.89 2.74 11.20
N ILE A 44 -31.00 4.05 11.47
CA ILE A 44 -30.42 5.09 10.59
C ILE A 44 -28.89 4.94 10.52
N ILE A 45 -28.22 4.77 11.66
CA ILE A 45 -26.76 4.57 11.70
C ILE A 45 -26.36 3.30 10.93
N GLY A 46 -27.11 2.19 11.06
CA GLY A 46 -26.86 0.95 10.33
C GLY A 46 -26.97 1.12 8.81
N ILE A 47 -27.98 1.86 8.34
CA ILE A 47 -28.15 2.17 6.91
C ILE A 47 -26.98 3.03 6.43
N LEU A 48 -26.64 4.11 7.15
CA LEU A 48 -25.54 5.00 6.76
C LEU A 48 -24.19 4.27 6.77
N ALA A 49 -23.93 3.43 7.78
CA ALA A 49 -22.70 2.66 7.89
C ALA A 49 -22.53 1.65 6.73
N SER A 50 -23.61 0.99 6.31
CA SER A 50 -23.54 0.02 5.19
C SER A 50 -23.24 0.71 3.85
N LEU A 51 -23.84 1.86 3.58
CA LEU A 51 -23.53 2.67 2.39
C LEU A 51 -22.10 3.20 2.41
N ALA A 52 -21.65 3.69 3.57
CA ALA A 52 -20.30 4.19 3.74
C ALA A 52 -19.24 3.11 3.47
N LEU A 53 -19.46 1.88 3.94
CA LEU A 53 -18.51 0.79 3.76
C LEU A 53 -18.25 0.48 2.27
N VAL A 54 -19.31 0.41 1.45
CA VAL A 54 -19.18 0.16 0.01
C VAL A 54 -18.44 1.31 -0.69
N GLY A 55 -18.73 2.56 -0.31
CA GLY A 55 -18.02 3.72 -0.86
C GLY A 55 -16.53 3.72 -0.51
N VAL A 56 -16.18 3.36 0.72
CA VAL A 56 -14.79 3.30 1.19
C VAL A 56 -14.00 2.19 0.48
N THR A 57 -14.56 0.99 0.32
CA THR A 57 -13.84 -0.11 -0.36
C THR A 57 -13.57 0.22 -1.83
N TYR A 58 -14.53 0.86 -2.52
CA TYR A 58 -14.32 1.35 -3.88
C TYR A 58 -13.22 2.42 -3.94
N ALA A 59 -13.25 3.40 -3.05
CA ALA A 59 -12.24 4.46 -2.98
C ALA A 59 -10.83 3.89 -2.70
N ILE A 60 -10.71 2.91 -1.80
CA ILE A 60 -9.44 2.22 -1.53
C ILE A 60 -8.95 1.47 -2.77
N LYS A 61 -9.82 0.72 -3.46
CA LYS A 61 -9.45 0.01 -4.69
C LYS A 61 -8.93 0.97 -5.76
N THR A 62 -9.65 2.06 -6.01
CA THR A 62 -9.23 3.09 -6.99
C THR A 62 -7.91 3.75 -6.59
N SER A 63 -7.71 4.02 -5.29
CA SER A 63 -6.44 4.54 -4.77
C SER A 63 -5.29 3.57 -5.01
N LYS A 64 -5.48 2.27 -4.74
CA LYS A 64 -4.48 1.23 -5.01
C LYS A 64 -4.13 1.14 -6.50
N ILE A 65 -5.12 1.20 -7.40
CA ILE A 65 -4.89 1.24 -8.86
C ILE A 65 -4.01 2.45 -9.21
N SER A 66 -4.39 3.65 -8.75
CA SER A 66 -3.65 4.87 -9.04
C SER A 66 -2.22 4.84 -8.49
N ASN A 67 -2.03 4.28 -7.30
CA ASN A 67 -0.71 4.16 -6.67
C ASN A 67 0.15 3.13 -7.41
N THR A 68 -0.43 2.00 -7.83
CA THR A 68 0.29 1.02 -8.66
C THR A 68 0.73 1.64 -9.98
N GLN A 69 -0.13 2.39 -10.67
CA GLN A 69 0.25 3.10 -11.90
C GLN A 69 1.40 4.10 -11.67
N ALA A 70 1.33 4.89 -10.61
CA ALA A 70 2.40 5.84 -10.25
C ALA A 70 3.73 5.11 -9.90
N MET A 71 3.64 3.97 -9.22
CA MET A 71 4.78 3.12 -8.93
C MET A 71 5.42 2.58 -10.21
N LEU A 72 4.62 2.01 -11.12
CA LEU A 72 5.11 1.50 -12.41
C LEU A 72 5.78 2.61 -13.23
N SER A 73 5.23 3.82 -13.22
CA SER A 73 5.84 4.99 -13.87
C SER A 73 7.19 5.37 -13.23
N THR A 74 7.31 5.27 -11.91
CA THR A 74 8.58 5.50 -11.21
C THR A 74 9.61 4.42 -11.54
N MET A 75 9.19 3.15 -11.61
CA MET A 75 10.03 2.03 -12.02
C MET A 75 10.50 2.17 -13.47
N GLN A 76 9.66 2.68 -14.37
CA GLN A 76 10.08 3.00 -15.74
C GLN A 76 11.24 4.00 -15.75
N GLY A 77 11.19 5.06 -14.94
CA GLY A 77 12.32 6.00 -14.82
C GLY A 77 13.61 5.33 -14.32
N ALA A 78 13.50 4.38 -13.39
CA ALA A 78 14.65 3.60 -12.93
C ALA A 78 15.20 2.66 -14.02
N LEU A 79 14.32 2.07 -14.82
CA LEU A 79 14.68 1.20 -15.96
C LEU A 79 15.33 1.99 -17.09
N ASP A 80 14.82 3.19 -17.40
CA ASP A 80 15.43 4.11 -18.36
C ASP A 80 16.83 4.54 -17.88
N ASN A 81 16.99 4.77 -16.56
CA ASN A 81 18.30 5.06 -15.97
C ASN A 81 19.25 3.87 -16.08
N TYR A 82 18.75 2.65 -15.83
CA TYR A 82 19.51 1.42 -16.02
C TYR A 82 19.98 1.28 -17.47
N HIS A 83 19.06 1.38 -18.43
CA HIS A 83 19.38 1.32 -19.86
C HIS A 83 20.38 2.40 -20.29
N THR A 84 20.30 3.61 -19.74
CA THR A 84 21.27 4.68 -20.01
C THR A 84 22.69 4.29 -19.55
N ARG A 85 22.82 3.63 -18.40
CA ARG A 85 24.12 3.26 -17.81
C ARG A 85 24.73 2.01 -18.44
N TRP A 86 23.91 0.99 -18.71
CA TRP A 86 24.38 -0.32 -19.16
C TRP A 86 24.04 -0.67 -20.61
N ARG A 87 23.34 0.23 -21.31
CA ARG A 87 22.98 0.10 -22.74
C ARG A 87 22.06 -1.09 -23.03
N ASP A 88 21.45 -1.64 -21.99
CA ASP A 88 20.47 -2.72 -22.04
C ASP A 88 19.58 -2.64 -20.79
N TYR A 89 18.39 -3.23 -20.81
CA TYR A 89 17.55 -3.32 -19.61
C TYR A 89 17.98 -4.51 -18.72
N PRO A 90 17.51 -4.61 -17.47
CA PRO A 90 17.79 -5.78 -16.64
C PRO A 90 17.36 -7.08 -17.34
N PRO A 91 18.10 -8.19 -17.23
CA PRO A 91 17.69 -9.47 -17.76
C PRO A 91 16.48 -10.00 -17.00
N SER A 92 15.67 -10.84 -17.63
CA SER A 92 14.50 -11.49 -16.99
C SER A 92 14.83 -12.81 -16.31
N THR A 93 16.10 -13.08 -16.09
CA THR A 93 16.52 -14.21 -15.29
C THR A 93 17.86 -13.93 -14.62
N LEU A 94 17.98 -14.35 -13.36
CA LEU A 94 19.25 -14.34 -12.65
C LEU A 94 20.28 -15.31 -13.27
N ALA A 95 19.84 -16.28 -14.08
CA ALA A 95 20.73 -17.19 -14.81
C ALA A 95 21.66 -16.46 -15.78
N ASP A 96 21.22 -15.32 -16.34
CA ASP A 96 22.04 -14.50 -17.23
C ASP A 96 23.19 -13.81 -16.47
N TYR A 97 23.06 -13.66 -15.15
CA TYR A 97 24.13 -13.27 -14.24
C TYR A 97 24.96 -14.45 -13.72
N LYS A 98 24.80 -15.65 -14.30
CA LYS A 98 25.45 -16.90 -13.88
C LYS A 98 25.09 -17.31 -12.45
N VAL A 99 23.93 -16.89 -11.97
CA VAL A 99 23.36 -17.30 -10.69
C VAL A 99 22.47 -18.52 -10.93
N LYS A 100 22.70 -19.59 -10.18
CA LYS A 100 21.82 -20.76 -10.22
C LYS A 100 20.60 -20.49 -9.34
N VAL A 101 19.45 -20.32 -9.97
CA VAL A 101 18.16 -20.18 -9.27
C VAL A 101 17.54 -21.54 -8.95
N PRO A 102 16.74 -21.65 -7.87
CA PRO A 102 16.03 -22.89 -7.52
C PRO A 102 14.99 -23.30 -8.56
N ASN A 103 14.23 -22.34 -9.09
CA ASN A 103 13.13 -22.58 -10.02
C ASN A 103 12.97 -21.41 -11.04
N ASN A 104 11.89 -21.39 -11.83
CA ASN A 104 11.61 -20.35 -12.84
C ASN A 104 10.37 -19.49 -12.52
N THR A 105 9.73 -19.74 -11.39
CA THR A 105 8.64 -18.94 -10.84
C THR A 105 9.17 -17.55 -10.52
N ASN A 106 8.44 -16.51 -10.91
CA ASN A 106 8.74 -15.09 -10.64
C ASN A 106 10.15 -14.57 -11.00
N ASN A 107 11.00 -15.38 -11.64
CA ASN A 107 12.42 -15.09 -11.92
C ASN A 107 12.66 -13.74 -12.63
N GLY A 108 11.73 -13.32 -13.49
CA GLY A 108 11.79 -12.00 -14.13
C GLY A 108 11.80 -10.86 -13.13
N VAL A 109 10.88 -10.87 -12.16
CA VAL A 109 10.77 -9.80 -11.17
C VAL A 109 11.83 -9.93 -10.07
N GLU A 110 12.26 -11.14 -9.72
CA GLU A 110 13.42 -11.34 -8.83
C GLU A 110 14.71 -10.76 -9.41
N SER A 111 14.96 -11.03 -10.70
CA SER A 111 16.09 -10.47 -11.43
C SER A 111 16.01 -8.95 -11.49
N LEU A 112 14.80 -8.40 -11.67
CA LEU A 112 14.55 -6.96 -11.62
C LEU A 112 14.86 -6.38 -10.22
N VAL A 113 14.42 -7.03 -9.14
CA VAL A 113 14.77 -6.62 -7.76
C VAL A 113 16.27 -6.65 -7.58
N ALA A 114 16.94 -7.75 -7.92
CA ALA A 114 18.37 -7.90 -7.77
C ALA A 114 19.16 -6.83 -8.54
N SER A 115 18.67 -6.43 -9.72
CA SER A 115 19.30 -5.43 -10.58
C SER A 115 19.09 -3.99 -10.07
N LEU A 116 17.86 -3.63 -9.67
CA LEU A 116 17.55 -2.25 -9.28
C LEU A 116 17.88 -1.93 -7.81
N SER A 117 17.97 -2.96 -6.95
CA SER A 117 18.35 -2.83 -5.53
C SER A 117 19.85 -3.03 -5.27
N SER A 118 20.65 -3.33 -6.32
CA SER A 118 22.08 -3.56 -6.17
C SER A 118 22.80 -2.31 -5.65
N LYS A 119 23.72 -2.50 -4.69
CA LYS A 119 24.66 -1.43 -4.29
C LYS A 119 25.83 -1.28 -5.27
N GLN A 120 26.01 -2.24 -6.18
CA GLN A 120 27.16 -2.27 -7.09
C GLN A 120 26.99 -1.27 -8.24
N LYS A 121 28.12 -0.94 -8.89
CA LYS A 121 28.21 -0.27 -10.21
C LYS A 121 27.27 0.91 -10.47
N GLY A 122 26.99 1.75 -9.46
CA GLY A 122 26.15 2.94 -9.62
C GLY A 122 25.05 3.08 -8.57
N GLY A 123 24.94 2.10 -7.67
CA GLY A 123 24.06 2.15 -6.52
C GLY A 123 22.61 1.85 -6.85
N ILE A 124 21.77 1.97 -5.82
CA ILE A 124 20.36 1.61 -5.86
C ILE A 124 19.62 2.55 -6.82
N LEU A 125 18.89 1.97 -7.77
CA LEU A 125 18.11 2.72 -8.75
C LEU A 125 16.63 2.82 -8.39
N TYR A 126 16.11 1.86 -7.62
CA TYR A 126 14.72 1.85 -7.24
C TYR A 126 14.53 1.27 -5.84
N GLN A 127 13.63 1.89 -5.09
CA GLN A 127 13.07 1.39 -3.84
C GLN A 127 11.56 1.66 -3.89
N PRO A 128 10.71 0.69 -3.54
CA PRO A 128 9.27 0.89 -3.52
C PRO A 128 8.90 1.84 -2.36
N PRO A 129 7.69 2.43 -2.40
CA PRO A 129 7.21 3.34 -1.37
C PRO A 129 7.26 2.77 0.06
N THR A 130 7.03 1.46 0.24
CA THR A 130 7.09 0.79 1.53
C THR A 130 7.83 -0.55 1.42
N GLN A 131 8.44 -1.01 2.52
CA GLN A 131 9.13 -2.31 2.56
C GLN A 131 8.18 -3.51 2.40
N GLU A 132 6.90 -3.33 2.72
CA GLU A 132 5.85 -4.36 2.53
C GLU A 132 5.60 -4.70 1.05
N MET A 133 6.12 -3.88 0.13
CA MET A 133 6.03 -4.12 -1.31
C MET A 133 7.13 -5.03 -1.85
N TYR A 134 7.90 -5.64 -0.95
CA TYR A 134 8.70 -6.81 -1.23
C TYR A 134 7.97 -8.05 -0.70
N ALA A 135 7.79 -9.05 -1.54
CA ALA A 135 7.35 -10.39 -1.13
C ALA A 135 8.44 -11.40 -1.44
N ASN A 136 8.35 -12.57 -0.81
CA ASN A 136 8.99 -13.80 -1.29
C ASN A 136 7.83 -14.78 -1.54
N ALA A 137 7.20 -14.68 -2.71
CA ALA A 137 5.91 -15.31 -2.96
C ALA A 137 6.00 -16.84 -3.05
N ASP A 138 7.11 -17.36 -3.58
CA ASP A 138 7.37 -18.80 -3.71
C ASP A 138 8.27 -19.37 -2.60
N GLY A 139 8.82 -18.50 -1.74
CA GLY A 139 9.57 -18.87 -0.55
C GLY A 139 10.98 -19.35 -0.85
N ASP A 140 11.56 -18.93 -1.97
CA ASP A 140 12.88 -19.38 -2.38
C ASP A 140 14.00 -18.43 -1.89
N ASP A 141 15.21 -18.99 -1.79
CA ASP A 141 16.36 -18.29 -1.25
C ASP A 141 17.64 -18.68 -2.00
N LEU A 142 18.58 -17.74 -2.07
CA LEU A 142 19.96 -18.00 -2.46
C LEU A 142 20.87 -18.10 -1.24
N PRO A 143 21.89 -18.98 -1.29
CA PRO A 143 22.86 -19.13 -0.21
C PRO A 143 23.81 -17.92 -0.06
N LYS A 144 23.77 -16.98 -1.01
CA LYS A 144 24.58 -15.76 -1.04
C LYS A 144 23.77 -14.66 -1.74
N ASN A 145 24.08 -13.41 -1.43
CA ASN A 145 23.57 -12.26 -2.15
C ASN A 145 24.44 -11.99 -3.40
N PRO A 146 23.99 -12.35 -4.62
CA PRO A 146 24.84 -12.28 -5.82
C PRO A 146 25.05 -10.84 -6.33
N THR A 147 24.17 -9.90 -5.98
CA THR A 147 24.20 -8.53 -6.49
C THR A 147 24.57 -7.49 -5.43
N GLU A 148 24.97 -7.91 -4.23
CA GLU A 148 25.09 -7.03 -3.06
C GLU A 148 23.87 -6.12 -2.89
N SER A 149 22.67 -6.68 -3.14
CA SER A 149 21.41 -6.00 -2.82
C SER A 149 21.40 -5.56 -1.36
N TYR A 150 20.86 -4.38 -1.09
CA TYR A 150 20.71 -3.91 0.30
C TYR A 150 19.71 -4.72 1.12
N LEU A 151 18.90 -5.56 0.47
CA LEU A 151 17.83 -6.35 1.07
C LEU A 151 18.35 -7.65 1.72
N ALA A 152 19.62 -8.01 1.55
CA ALA A 152 20.15 -9.21 2.18
C ALA A 152 20.32 -9.03 3.69
N GLU A 153 19.63 -9.86 4.46
CA GLU A 153 19.96 -10.14 5.84
C GLU A 153 21.07 -11.22 5.91
N SER A 154 21.83 -11.26 7.00
CA SER A 154 23.08 -12.02 7.09
C SER A 154 22.90 -13.53 6.81
N GLY A 155 23.41 -13.99 5.66
CA GLY A 155 23.68 -15.41 5.37
C GLY A 155 22.79 -16.06 4.30
N ALA A 156 21.54 -15.61 4.14
CA ALA A 156 20.62 -16.07 3.10
C ALA A 156 19.99 -14.86 2.40
N TYR A 157 19.79 -14.95 1.09
CA TYR A 157 19.17 -13.90 0.28
C TYR A 157 17.88 -14.43 -0.31
N ALA A 158 16.75 -14.09 0.31
CA ALA A 158 15.44 -14.32 -0.26
C ALA A 158 15.36 -13.67 -1.64
N LEU A 159 14.88 -14.41 -2.65
CA LEU A 159 14.60 -13.79 -3.94
C LEU A 159 13.29 -13.03 -3.82
N LEU A 160 13.43 -11.74 -3.52
CA LEU A 160 12.27 -10.90 -3.31
C LEU A 160 11.68 -10.48 -4.66
N GLU A 161 10.35 -10.37 -4.72
CA GLU A 161 9.63 -9.74 -5.81
C GLU A 161 9.12 -8.35 -5.41
N TYR A 162 9.15 -7.41 -6.37
CA TYR A 162 8.34 -6.20 -6.26
C TYR A 162 6.87 -6.57 -6.38
N THR A 163 6.03 -6.08 -5.47
CA THR A 163 4.58 -6.25 -5.54
C THR A 163 3.86 -4.95 -5.87
N ASP A 164 2.64 -5.06 -6.37
CA ASP A 164 1.72 -3.93 -6.51
C ASP A 164 1.02 -3.58 -5.18
N PHE A 165 0.17 -2.55 -5.17
CA PHE A 165 -0.59 -2.16 -3.97
C PHE A 165 -1.68 -3.17 -3.53
N PHE A 166 -1.87 -4.25 -4.29
CA PHE A 166 -2.71 -5.40 -3.92
C PHE A 166 -1.91 -6.54 -3.29
N GLY A 167 -0.57 -6.45 -3.32
CA GLY A 167 0.34 -7.47 -2.80
C GLY A 167 0.70 -8.54 -3.84
N ASN A 168 0.32 -8.35 -5.10
CA ASN A 168 0.64 -9.28 -6.17
C ASN A 168 2.02 -8.98 -6.74
N PRO A 169 2.93 -9.98 -6.89
CA PRO A 169 4.18 -9.78 -7.60
C PRO A 169 3.97 -9.20 -8.99
N LEU A 170 4.88 -8.31 -9.39
CA LEU A 170 4.91 -7.82 -10.76
C LEU A 170 5.47 -8.89 -11.69
N VAL A 171 5.12 -8.80 -12.97
CA VAL A 171 5.75 -9.59 -14.02
C VAL A 171 6.67 -8.69 -14.82
N TYR A 172 7.92 -9.14 -15.00
CA TYR A 172 8.93 -8.44 -15.78
C TYR A 172 9.51 -9.36 -16.87
N LEU A 173 9.49 -8.88 -18.12
CA LEU A 173 10.04 -9.60 -19.26
C LEU A 173 10.87 -8.69 -20.19
N HIS A 174 12.11 -9.06 -20.45
CA HIS A 174 13.06 -8.40 -21.31
C HIS A 174 12.76 -8.74 -22.78
N HIS A 175 12.97 -7.79 -23.70
CA HIS A 175 12.60 -8.00 -25.10
C HIS A 175 13.32 -9.19 -25.77
N ASN A 176 14.57 -9.46 -25.40
CA ASN A 176 15.33 -10.61 -25.90
C ASN A 176 14.66 -11.97 -25.59
N ASP A 177 13.79 -12.01 -24.58
CA ASP A 177 13.13 -13.22 -24.12
C ASP A 177 11.74 -13.43 -24.73
N TYR A 178 11.19 -12.47 -25.50
CA TYR A 178 9.85 -12.57 -26.08
C TYR A 178 9.66 -13.77 -27.02
N ALA A 179 10.73 -14.17 -27.70
CA ALA A 179 10.71 -15.27 -28.69
C ALA A 179 11.56 -16.48 -28.28
N ARG A 180 12.14 -16.49 -27.08
CA ARG A 180 13.01 -17.58 -26.62
C ARG A 180 12.22 -18.89 -26.52
N ALA A 181 12.87 -20.04 -26.69
CA ALA A 181 12.24 -21.36 -26.65
C ALA A 181 12.98 -22.30 -25.66
N PRO A 182 12.27 -23.11 -24.84
CA PRO A 182 10.85 -22.95 -24.53
C PRO A 182 10.65 -21.52 -24.03
N ALA A 183 9.54 -20.88 -24.44
CA ALA A 183 9.25 -19.51 -24.02
C ALA A 183 9.51 -19.41 -22.53
N PRO A 184 10.14 -18.34 -22.03
CA PRO A 184 9.94 -17.98 -20.64
C PRO A 184 8.46 -17.64 -20.55
N LEU A 185 7.63 -18.69 -20.46
CA LEU A 185 6.49 -18.69 -19.59
C LEU A 185 7.13 -18.35 -18.26
N THR A 186 7.08 -17.09 -17.88
CA THR A 186 7.34 -16.75 -16.50
C THR A 186 6.23 -17.46 -15.76
N THR A 187 6.58 -18.58 -15.10
CA THR A 187 5.69 -19.16 -14.12
C THR A 187 5.46 -18.04 -13.12
N TYR A 188 4.23 -17.61 -12.99
CA TYR A 188 3.84 -16.53 -12.12
C TYR A 188 3.13 -17.14 -10.94
N LEU A 189 3.61 -16.82 -9.74
CA LEU A 189 2.91 -17.12 -8.51
C LEU A 189 2.50 -15.81 -7.86
N GLY A 190 1.19 -15.65 -7.66
CA GLY A 190 0.62 -14.49 -6.97
C GLY A 190 0.95 -14.47 -5.47
N ALA A 191 0.34 -13.54 -4.74
CA ALA A 191 0.49 -13.46 -3.29
C ALA A 191 0.30 -14.84 -2.62
N ALA A 192 1.05 -15.08 -1.53
CA ALA A 192 1.24 -16.38 -0.89
C ALA A 192 0.00 -17.30 -0.90
N GLY A 193 0.08 -18.42 -1.62
CA GLY A 193 -0.99 -19.41 -1.75
C GLY A 193 -1.82 -19.33 -3.04
N GLY A 194 -1.46 -18.44 -3.97
CA GLY A 194 -2.05 -18.38 -5.32
C GLY A 194 -1.79 -19.66 -6.13
N GLN A 195 -2.54 -19.84 -7.22
CA GLN A 195 -2.22 -20.86 -8.22
C GLN A 195 -1.13 -20.33 -9.15
N GLU A 196 -0.23 -21.21 -9.60
CA GLU A 196 0.72 -20.88 -10.64
C GLU A 196 -0.03 -20.55 -11.95
N GLN A 197 0.40 -19.47 -12.60
CA GLN A 197 -0.11 -19.03 -13.89
C GLN A 197 1.04 -18.93 -14.87
N SER A 198 0.74 -19.00 -16.16
CA SER A 198 1.73 -18.79 -17.21
C SER A 198 1.53 -17.42 -17.82
N PHE A 199 2.53 -16.55 -17.72
CA PHE A 199 2.54 -15.31 -18.49
C PHE A 199 3.12 -15.54 -19.89
N LYS A 200 2.47 -14.99 -20.91
CA LYS A 200 3.02 -14.94 -22.27
C LYS A 200 3.34 -13.49 -22.61
N PRO A 201 4.45 -13.23 -23.32
CA PRO A 201 4.75 -11.89 -23.80
C PRO A 201 3.58 -11.32 -24.59
N LEU A 202 3.22 -10.09 -24.27
CA LEU A 202 2.09 -9.39 -24.86
C LEU A 202 2.40 -9.00 -26.31
N LYS A 203 1.38 -9.10 -27.16
CA LYS A 203 1.43 -8.62 -28.55
C LYS A 203 0.95 -7.17 -28.62
N GLY A 204 1.56 -6.42 -29.52
CA GLY A 204 1.11 -5.08 -29.90
C GLY A 204 0.03 -5.15 -30.98
N ALA A 205 -0.11 -4.08 -31.76
CA ALA A 205 -1.00 -4.09 -32.91
C ALA A 205 -0.51 -5.09 -33.97
N GLY A 206 -1.34 -6.09 -34.30
CA GLY A 206 -1.01 -7.14 -35.28
C GLY A 206 -0.20 -8.28 -34.67
N SER A 207 0.88 -8.69 -35.35
CA SER A 207 1.71 -9.85 -34.95
C SER A 207 2.99 -9.48 -34.21
N SER A 208 3.32 -8.19 -34.11
CA SER A 208 4.49 -7.68 -33.39
C SER A 208 4.33 -7.79 -31.88
N TRP A 209 5.45 -7.89 -31.17
CA TRP A 209 5.44 -7.82 -29.70
C TRP A 209 5.13 -6.40 -29.24
N ALA A 210 4.44 -6.26 -28.10
CA ALA A 210 4.37 -4.98 -27.41
C ALA A 210 5.78 -4.66 -26.89
N MET A 211 6.24 -3.42 -27.09
CA MET A 211 7.59 -2.98 -26.71
C MET A 211 8.73 -3.86 -27.26
N PRO A 212 8.82 -4.05 -28.58
CA PRO A 212 9.70 -5.05 -29.18
C PRO A 212 11.20 -4.85 -28.90
N ASP A 213 11.60 -3.65 -28.48
CA ASP A 213 12.99 -3.28 -28.21
C ASP A 213 13.21 -2.79 -26.76
N LYS A 214 12.29 -3.13 -25.82
CA LYS A 214 12.41 -2.73 -24.41
C LYS A 214 12.12 -3.89 -23.44
N TYR A 215 11.07 -3.77 -22.66
CA TYR A 215 10.64 -4.72 -21.67
C TYR A 215 9.13 -4.61 -21.51
N GLN A 216 8.53 -5.63 -20.91
CA GLN A 216 7.15 -5.62 -20.44
C GLN A 216 7.18 -5.68 -18.92
N LEU A 217 6.52 -4.71 -18.29
CA LEU A 217 6.30 -4.65 -16.85
C LEU A 217 4.79 -4.59 -16.59
N VAL A 218 4.28 -5.59 -15.90
CA VAL A 218 2.83 -5.82 -15.72
C VAL A 218 2.52 -6.07 -14.25
N SER A 219 1.49 -5.39 -13.73
CA SER A 219 0.81 -5.74 -12.49
C SER A 219 -0.47 -6.50 -12.87
N PRO A 220 -0.75 -7.66 -12.25
CA PRO A 220 -2.02 -8.38 -12.39
C PRO A 220 -3.22 -7.60 -11.83
N GLY A 221 -2.97 -6.53 -11.08
CA GLY A 221 -4.03 -5.67 -10.59
C GLY A 221 -4.87 -6.29 -9.46
N PRO A 222 -6.08 -5.78 -9.24
CA PRO A 222 -6.95 -6.14 -8.13
C PRO A 222 -7.29 -7.63 -7.98
N ASP A 223 -7.45 -8.38 -9.07
CA ASP A 223 -7.86 -9.79 -9.01
C ASP A 223 -6.68 -10.78 -8.88
N GLY A 224 -5.45 -10.34 -9.15
CA GLY A 224 -4.26 -11.17 -9.08
C GLY A 224 -4.12 -12.17 -10.23
N ILE A 225 -4.95 -12.07 -11.27
CA ILE A 225 -5.01 -12.98 -12.41
C ILE A 225 -4.42 -12.27 -13.62
N LEU A 226 -3.43 -12.90 -14.26
CA LEU A 226 -2.80 -12.31 -15.43
C LEU A 226 -3.68 -12.45 -16.68
N GLY A 227 -3.68 -11.41 -17.51
CA GLY A 227 -4.35 -11.42 -18.81
C GLY A 227 -5.80 -10.98 -18.77
N THR A 228 -6.26 -10.41 -17.65
CA THR A 228 -7.59 -9.83 -17.47
C THR A 228 -7.60 -8.34 -17.85
N GLU A 229 -8.79 -7.72 -17.81
CA GLU A 229 -8.95 -6.31 -18.17
C GLU A 229 -8.40 -5.34 -17.10
N ASP A 230 -8.18 -5.80 -15.87
CA ASP A 230 -7.67 -4.99 -14.77
C ASP A 230 -6.14 -5.04 -14.61
N ASP A 231 -5.45 -5.81 -15.46
CA ASP A 231 -4.00 -5.76 -15.62
C ASP A 231 -3.52 -4.31 -15.83
N LEU A 232 -2.58 -3.87 -15.01
CA LEU A 232 -1.94 -2.57 -15.14
C LEU A 232 -0.59 -2.72 -15.82
N ARG A 233 -0.35 -1.94 -16.87
CA ARG A 233 0.81 -2.10 -17.74
C ARG A 233 1.45 -0.75 -18.00
N GLN A 234 2.78 -0.72 -18.00
CA GLN A 234 3.54 0.49 -18.30
C GLN A 234 4.40 0.23 -19.54
N PHE A 235 3.93 0.72 -20.69
CA PHE A 235 4.64 0.68 -21.95
C PHE A 235 4.21 1.82 -22.89
#